data_AF-A0A356S900-F1
#
_entry.id   AF-A0A356S900-F1
#
_cell.length_a   1.000
_cell.length_b   1.000
_cell.length_c   1.000
_cell.angle_alpha   90.00
_cell.angle_beta   90.00
_cell.angle_gamma   90.00
#
_symmetry.space_group_name_H-M   'P 1'
#
loop_
_entity.id
_entity.type
_entity.pdbx_description
1 polymer ?
#
loop_
_entity_poly.entity_id
_entity_poly.type
_entity_poly.pdbx_seq_one_letter_code
_entity_poly.pdbx_strand_id
1 'polypeptide(L)' 'EFNIFELKMNDLRQGIVHVVGPEQGATLPGMTIVCGDSHTSTHGALGALAHGIGTSEVEHVLATQCLMQKKMKNMLV' A
#
# COMPACT_ATOMS: atom_id res chain seq x y z
N GLU A 1 8.43 16.79 -9.29
CA GLU A 1 8.40 17.77 -8.19
C GLU A 1 8.71 17.12 -6.85
N PHE A 2 8.04 16.02 -6.47
CA PHE A 2 8.19 15.39 -5.16
C PHE A 2 9.18 14.21 -5.08
N ASN A 3 9.93 13.93 -6.15
CA ASN A 3 10.91 12.83 -6.21
C ASN A 3 10.36 11.46 -5.78
N ILE A 4 9.13 11.14 -6.20
CA ILE A 4 8.47 9.87 -5.93
C ILE A 4 8.95 8.85 -6.96
N PHE A 5 9.20 7.61 -6.50
CA PHE A 5 9.51 6.51 -7.39
C PHE A 5 8.28 6.13 -8.24
N GLU A 6 8.45 6.09 -9.55
CA GLU A 6 7.38 5.79 -10.50
C GLU A 6 7.85 4.73 -11.52
N LEU A 7 7.06 3.67 -11.66
CA LEU A 7 7.19 2.73 -12.77
C LEU A 7 6.38 3.26 -13.95
N LYS A 8 7.09 3.71 -14.99
CA LYS A 8 6.45 4.26 -16.20
C LYS A 8 5.75 3.16 -16.99
N MET A 9 4.84 3.57 -17.88
CA MET A 9 4.02 2.64 -18.69
C MET A 9 4.83 1.60 -19.49
N ASN A 10 6.06 1.94 -19.90
CA ASN A 10 6.93 1.07 -20.69
C ASN A 10 8.01 0.35 -19.84
N ASP A 11 7.95 0.46 -18.51
CA ASP A 11 8.87 -0.28 -17.63
C ASP A 11 8.47 -1.76 -17.62
N LEU A 12 9.46 -2.65 -17.80
CA LEU A 12 9.26 -4.10 -17.79
C LEU A 12 8.67 -4.63 -16.47
N ARG A 13 8.83 -3.88 -15.37
CA ARG A 13 8.32 -4.22 -14.04
C ARG A 13 6.90 -3.70 -13.79
N GLN A 14 6.32 -2.95 -14.74
CA GLN A 14 4.98 -2.40 -14.61
C GLN A 14 3.93 -3.53 -14.72
N GLY A 15 2.88 -3.42 -13.91
CA GLY A 15 1.80 -4.38 -13.83
C GLY A 15 0.72 -3.94 -12.84
N ILE A 16 -0.10 -4.88 -12.38
CA ILE A 16 -1.15 -4.62 -11.38
C ILE A 16 -0.50 -4.24 -10.04
N VAL A 17 -0.95 -3.15 -9.42
CA VAL A 17 -0.30 -2.54 -8.24
C VAL A 17 -0.01 -3.54 -7.10
N HIS A 18 -0.96 -4.44 -6.80
CA HIS A 18 -0.81 -5.43 -5.73
C HIS A 18 0.02 -6.67 -6.11
N VAL A 19 0.36 -6.83 -7.39
CA VAL A 19 1.31 -7.84 -7.88
C VAL A 19 2.72 -7.25 -7.88
N VAL A 20 2.87 -6.04 -8.43
CA VAL A 20 4.13 -5.33 -8.53
C VAL A 20 4.70 -4.97 -7.17
N GLY A 21 3.86 -4.57 -6.21
CA GLY A 21 4.31 -4.17 -4.87
C GLY A 21 5.17 -5.25 -4.19
N PRO A 22 4.70 -6.49 -4.06
CA PRO A 22 5.51 -7.62 -3.60
C PRO A 22 6.73 -7.94 -4.48
N GLU A 23 6.56 -8.01 -5.81
CA GLU A 23 7.65 -8.37 -6.73
C GLU A 23 8.83 -7.40 -6.67
N GLN A 24 8.57 -6.12 -6.43
CA GLN A 24 9.59 -5.08 -6.32
C GLN A 24 10.09 -4.85 -4.88
N GLY A 25 9.66 -5.68 -3.92
CA GLY A 25 10.08 -5.57 -2.52
C GLY A 25 9.48 -4.38 -1.77
N ALA A 26 8.43 -3.74 -2.30
CA ALA A 26 7.69 -2.68 -1.61
C ALA A 26 6.73 -3.22 -0.54
N THR A 27 6.56 -4.55 -0.46
CA THR A 27 5.76 -5.23 0.55
C THR A 27 6.61 -6.23 1.29
N LEU A 28 6.80 -5.99 2.60
CA LEU A 28 7.54 -6.86 3.49
C LEU A 28 6.72 -7.15 4.76
N PRO A 29 6.97 -8.29 5.43
CA PRO A 29 6.30 -8.62 6.68
C PRO A 29 6.47 -7.53 7.74
N GLY A 30 5.39 -7.25 8.49
CA GLY A 30 5.40 -6.25 9.57
C GLY A 30 5.22 -4.80 9.12
N MET A 31 5.10 -4.52 7.82
CA MET A 31 4.79 -3.17 7.33
C MET A 31 3.33 -2.79 7.55
N THR A 32 3.08 -1.48 7.67
CA THR A 32 1.76 -0.88 7.46
C THR A 32 1.70 -0.33 6.04
N ILE A 33 0.74 -0.78 5.23
CA ILE A 33 0.65 -0.43 3.82
C ILE A 33 -0.73 0.14 3.52
N VAL A 34 -0.75 1.32 2.92
CA VAL A 34 -1.98 1.99 2.47
C VAL A 34 -1.83 2.40 1.02
N CYS A 35 -2.89 2.26 0.25
CA CYS A 35 -2.93 2.64 -1.15
C CYS A 35 -4.36 3.11 -1.51
N GLY A 36 -4.48 3.94 -2.53
CA GLY A 36 -5.75 4.42 -3.08
C GLY A 36 -6.55 3.35 -3.84
N ASP A 37 -6.36 2.07 -3.53
CA ASP A 37 -7.06 0.93 -4.12
C ASP A 37 -7.73 0.08 -3.03
N SER A 38 -8.95 -0.39 -3.29
CA SER A 38 -9.74 -1.16 -2.31
C SER A 38 -9.17 -2.55 -2.01
N HIS A 39 -8.35 -3.13 -2.89
CA HIS A 39 -7.77 -4.47 -2.78
C HIS A 39 -6.39 -4.48 -2.12
N THR A 40 -5.98 -3.36 -1.50
CA THR A 40 -4.73 -3.26 -0.74
C THR A 40 -4.60 -4.31 0.38
N SER A 41 -5.71 -4.90 0.83
CA SER A 41 -5.71 -6.05 1.74
C SER A 41 -4.93 -7.26 1.22
N THR A 42 -4.70 -7.37 -0.09
CA THR A 42 -3.89 -8.42 -0.73
C THR A 42 -2.50 -8.55 -0.10
N HIS A 43 -1.88 -7.43 0.30
CA HIS A 43 -0.57 -7.43 0.93
C HIS A 43 -0.56 -8.07 2.33
N GLY A 44 -1.73 -8.27 2.95
CA GLY A 44 -1.88 -9.01 4.20
C GLY A 44 -1.43 -10.47 4.11
N ALA A 45 -1.44 -11.06 2.91
CA ALA A 45 -0.88 -12.41 2.66
C ALA A 45 0.62 -12.51 3.00
N LEU A 46 1.33 -11.39 3.01
CA LEU A 46 2.75 -11.29 3.37
C LEU A 46 2.97 -10.84 4.82
N GLY A 47 1.94 -10.84 5.66
CA GLY A 47 2.04 -10.44 7.06
C GLY A 47 2.15 -8.93 7.28
N ALA A 48 1.65 -8.12 6.34
CA ALA A 48 1.53 -6.67 6.48
C ALA A 48 0.14 -6.27 6.99
N LEU A 49 0.04 -5.18 7.74
CA LEU A 49 -1.23 -4.51 8.03
C LEU A 49 -1.58 -3.62 6.83
N ALA A 50 -2.43 -4.11 5.93
CA ALA A 50 -2.68 -3.45 4.66
C ALA A 50 -4.17 -3.19 4.40
N HIS A 51 -4.51 -1.95 4.03
CA HIS A 51 -5.88 -1.57 3.70
C HIS A 51 -5.96 -0.39 2.73
N GLY A 52 -7.05 -0.33 1.97
CA GLY A 52 -7.32 0.78 1.06
C GLY A 52 -7.69 2.06 1.82
N ILE A 53 -7.38 3.21 1.23
CA ILE A 53 -7.69 4.54 1.77
C ILE A 53 -8.19 5.48 0.67
N GLY A 54 -8.90 6.55 1.05
CA GLY A 54 -9.38 7.55 0.08
C GLY A 54 -8.31 8.53 -0.38
N THR A 55 -8.57 9.28 -1.45
CA THR A 55 -7.62 10.27 -2.01
C THR A 55 -7.13 11.29 -0.98
N SER A 56 -8.01 11.83 -0.14
CA SER A 56 -7.61 12.79 0.91
C SER A 56 -6.70 12.16 1.97
N GLU A 57 -6.87 10.87 2.25
CA GLU A 57 -5.98 10.14 3.16
C GLU A 57 -4.64 9.85 2.50
N VAL A 58 -4.60 9.53 1.20
CA VAL A 58 -3.35 9.36 0.44
C VAL A 58 -2.53 10.64 0.49
N GLU A 59 -3.15 11.79 0.25
CA GLU A 59 -2.49 13.10 0.37
C GLU A 59 -1.91 13.30 1.78
N HIS A 60 -2.71 12.99 2.81
CA HIS A 60 -2.28 13.12 4.21
C HIS A 60 -1.09 12.19 4.56
N VAL A 61 -1.11 10.95 4.06
CA VAL A 61 -0.03 9.98 4.25
C VAL A 61 1.23 10.43 3.52
N LEU A 62 1.12 10.91 2.29
CA LEU A 62 2.27 11.45 1.55
C LEU A 62 2.89 12.65 2.28
N ALA A 63 2.08 13.51 2.90
CA ALA A 63 2.56 14.67 3.64
C ALA A 63 3.17 14.34 5.03
N THR A 64 2.63 13.34 5.74
CA THR A 64 2.93 13.14 7.18
C THR A 64 3.50 11.77 7.53
N GLN A 65 3.43 10.80 6.63
CA GLN A 65 3.72 9.38 6.88
C GLN A 65 2.91 8.78 8.05
N CYS A 66 1.80 9.42 8.40
CA CYS A 66 0.91 9.02 9.48
C CYS A 66 -0.53 8.96 8.96
N LEU A 67 -1.36 8.13 9.59
CA LEU A 67 -2.80 8.12 9.36
C LEU A 67 -3.50 7.75 10.66
N MET A 68 -4.47 8.57 11.07
CA MET A 68 -5.30 8.24 12.22
C MET A 68 -6.24 7.10 11.83
N GLN A 69 -6.13 5.96 12.52
CA GLN A 69 -7.00 4.80 12.27
C GLN A 69 -7.51 4.22 13.59
N LYS A 70 -8.75 3.74 13.56
CA LYS A 70 -9.29 2.94 14.65
C LYS A 70 -8.74 1.53 14.54
N LYS A 71 -8.27 0.96 15.66
CA LYS A 71 -7.81 -0.44 15.68
C LYS A 71 -8.91 -1.38 15.17
N MET A 72 -8.61 -2.11 14.11
CA MET A 72 -9.50 -3.13 13.55
C MET A 72 -9.64 -4.32 14.50
N LYS A 73 -10.79 -5.00 14.43
CA LYS A 73 -11.00 -6.25 15.15
C LYS A 73 -10.38 -7.40 14.36
N ASN A 74 -9.79 -8.35 15.06
CA ASN A 74 -9.26 -9.56 14.45
C ASN A 74 -10.36 -10.63 14.41
N MET A 75 -10.51 -11.27 13.24
CA MET A 75 -11.26 -12.51 13.09
C MET A 75 -10.23 -13.63 12.90
N LEU A 76 -10.25 -14.64 13.76
CA LEU A 76 -9.46 -15.85 13.57
C LEU A 76 -10.33 -16.85 12.79
N VAL A 77 -9.85 -17.26 11.62
CA VAL A 77 -10.48 -18.27 10.75
C VAL A 77 -9.86 -19.63 11.02
#